data_AF-A0A7Y2NEM2-F1
#
_entry.id   AF-A0A7Y2NEM2-F1
#
_cell.length_a   1.000
_cell.length_b   1.000
_cell.length_c   1.000
_cell.angle_alpha   90.00
_cell.angle_beta   90.00
_cell.angle_gamma   90.00
#
_symmetry.space_group_name_H-M   'P 1'
#
loop_
_entity.id
_entity.type
_entity.pdbx_description
1 polymer ?
#
loop_
_entity_poly.entity_id
_entity_poly.type
_entity_poly.pdbx_seq_one_letter_code
_entity_poly.pdbx_strand_id
1 'polypeptide(L)'
;MKKLVVLGAGTAGTMVVNKIRPRLDTQEWQITIVDQDETHYYQPGFLFIPFGVYRPSDVVKTTREFVPQGVDLITSGIEVVEPEANKVRLTNGDTLDYDYLVIATGTHPEPDETPGLTDGEWRKSIHEFYTFDGAMALAEKLRTWEGGRMVTNIMEMPFKCPVAPLEFTFLADWFFHEKGMRD
;
A
#
# COMPACT_ATOMS: atom_id res chain seq x y z
N MET A 1 -29.09 -2.61 -15.76
CA MET A 1 -27.76 -3.11 -15.40
C MET A 1 -27.44 -2.58 -14.02
N LYS A 2 -27.19 -3.45 -13.05
CA LYS A 2 -26.81 -3.11 -11.68
C LYS A 2 -25.33 -2.72 -11.63
N LYS A 3 -24.98 -1.74 -10.81
CA LYS A 3 -23.64 -1.16 -10.72
C LYS A 3 -22.98 -1.52 -9.38
N LEU A 4 -21.84 -2.20 -9.43
CA LEU A 4 -20.94 -2.40 -8.30
C LEU A 4 -19.70 -1.54 -8.48
N VAL A 5 -19.47 -0.61 -7.56
CA VAL A 5 -18.26 0.22 -7.54
C VAL A 5 -17.35 -0.23 -6.39
N VAL A 6 -16.07 -0.43 -6.71
CA VAL A 6 -15.01 -0.79 -5.75
C VAL A 6 -14.00 0.36 -5.71
N LEU A 7 -13.81 0.95 -4.54
CA LEU A 7 -12.89 2.06 -4.30
C LEU A 7 -11.58 1.51 -3.75
N GLY A 8 -10.50 1.62 -4.51
CA GLY A 8 -9.18 1.04 -4.24
C GLY A 8 -8.97 -0.29 -4.98
N ALA A 9 -7.92 -0.35 -5.79
CA ALA A 9 -7.37 -1.53 -6.46
C ALA A 9 -6.11 -2.08 -5.73
N GLY A 10 -6.04 -1.87 -4.42
CA GLY A 10 -5.15 -2.59 -3.52
C GLY A 10 -5.57 -4.06 -3.34
N THR A 11 -4.94 -4.75 -2.37
CA THR A 11 -5.14 -6.20 -2.15
C THR A 11 -6.60 -6.57 -1.97
N ALA A 12 -7.34 -5.82 -1.15
CA ALA A 12 -8.74 -6.13 -0.87
C ALA A 12 -9.64 -5.90 -2.10
N GLY A 13 -9.49 -4.77 -2.80
CA GLY A 13 -10.34 -4.43 -3.94
C GLY A 13 -10.15 -5.39 -5.12
N THR A 14 -8.89 -5.71 -5.45
CA THR A 14 -8.58 -6.73 -6.47
C THR A 14 -9.13 -8.11 -6.07
N MET A 15 -9.03 -8.51 -4.81
CA MET A 15 -9.65 -9.76 -4.33
C MET A 15 -11.18 -9.76 -4.48
N VAL A 16 -11.83 -8.64 -4.19
CA VAL A 16 -13.29 -8.49 -4.33
C VAL A 16 -13.71 -8.69 -5.79
N VAL A 17 -13.10 -7.94 -6.72
CA VAL A 17 -13.49 -8.03 -8.14
C VAL A 17 -13.19 -9.41 -8.73
N ASN A 18 -12.06 -10.04 -8.38
CA ASN A 18 -11.72 -11.39 -8.84
C ASN A 18 -12.67 -12.46 -8.30
N LYS A 19 -13.13 -12.32 -7.05
CA LYS A 19 -14.07 -13.29 -6.46
C LYS A 19 -15.49 -13.07 -6.98
N ILE A 20 -15.93 -11.84 -7.21
CA ILE A 20 -17.32 -11.57 -7.53
C ILE A 20 -17.63 -11.62 -9.04
N ARG A 21 -16.69 -11.19 -9.89
CA ARG A 21 -16.86 -11.16 -11.36
C ARG A 21 -17.34 -12.51 -11.95
N PRO A 22 -16.81 -13.68 -11.55
CA PRO A 22 -17.28 -14.97 -12.06
C PRO A 22 -18.68 -15.39 -11.57
N ARG A 23 -19.22 -14.73 -10.54
CA ARG A 23 -20.50 -15.06 -9.89
C ARG A 23 -21.66 -14.19 -10.36
N LEU A 24 -21.38 -13.13 -11.12
CA LEU A 24 -22.37 -12.16 -11.59
C LEU A 24 -22.52 -12.27 -13.11
N ASP A 25 -23.76 -12.24 -13.61
CA ASP A 25 -24.03 -12.19 -15.05
C ASP A 25 -23.55 -10.84 -15.63
N THR A 26 -22.75 -10.87 -16.71
CA THR A 26 -22.28 -9.66 -17.41
C THR A 26 -23.41 -8.85 -18.03
N GLN A 27 -24.54 -9.47 -18.37
CA GLN A 27 -25.69 -8.77 -18.94
C GLN A 27 -26.48 -7.99 -17.89
N GLU A 28 -26.41 -8.45 -16.64
CA GLU A 28 -27.14 -7.81 -15.53
C GLU A 28 -26.25 -6.87 -14.71
N TRP A 29 -24.94 -7.09 -14.65
CA TRP A 29 -24.02 -6.40 -13.75
C TRP A 29 -22.84 -5.72 -14.46
N GLN A 30 -22.61 -4.46 -14.10
CA GLN A 30 -21.40 -3.72 -14.38
C GLN A 30 -20.56 -3.61 -13.10
N ILE A 31 -19.27 -3.87 -13.20
CA ILE A 31 -18.32 -3.74 -12.10
C ILE A 31 -17.26 -2.73 -12.48
N THR A 32 -17.08 -1.73 -11.64
CA THR A 32 -16.04 -0.70 -11.80
C THR A 32 -15.13 -0.73 -10.57
N ILE A 33 -13.83 -0.72 -10.80
CA ILE A 33 -12.82 -0.53 -9.76
C ILE A 33 -12.04 0.74 -10.05
N VAL A 34 -11.84 1.55 -9.02
CA VAL A 34 -11.17 2.85 -9.12
C VAL A 34 -9.93 2.83 -8.26
N ASP A 35 -8.80 3.25 -8.82
CA ASP A 35 -7.59 3.52 -8.06
C ASP A 35 -6.84 4.69 -8.72
N GLN A 36 -6.12 5.46 -7.92
CA GLN A 36 -5.29 6.55 -8.43
C GLN A 36 -3.95 6.03 -8.98
N ASP A 37 -3.50 4.86 -8.50
CA ASP A 37 -2.21 4.29 -8.81
C ASP A 37 -2.32 3.16 -9.85
N GLU A 38 -1.51 3.25 -10.91
CA GLU A 38 -1.38 2.17 -11.91
C GLU A 38 -0.45 1.04 -11.44
N THR A 39 0.20 1.25 -10.29
CA THR A 39 1.14 0.30 -9.67
C THR A 39 0.48 -0.43 -8.52
N HIS A 40 0.60 -1.76 -8.53
CA HIS A 40 0.16 -2.62 -7.44
C HIS A 40 1.37 -3.15 -6.66
N TYR A 41 1.43 -2.80 -5.38
CA TYR A 41 2.52 -3.21 -4.49
C TYR A 41 2.14 -4.41 -3.63
N TYR A 42 3.00 -5.43 -3.61
CA TYR A 42 3.01 -6.44 -2.56
C TYR A 42 3.69 -5.88 -1.30
N GLN A 43 2.96 -5.06 -0.55
CA GLN A 43 3.47 -4.31 0.60
C GLN A 43 4.16 -5.15 1.69
N PRO A 44 3.75 -6.40 2.01
CA PRO A 44 4.51 -7.24 2.95
C PRO A 44 5.96 -7.45 2.53
N GLY A 45 6.25 -7.39 1.23
CA GLY A 45 7.60 -7.47 0.69
C GLY A 45 8.52 -6.30 1.08
N PHE A 46 7.96 -5.14 1.44
CA PHE A 46 8.76 -3.96 1.79
C PHE A 46 9.67 -4.18 2.99
N LEU A 47 9.24 -5.02 3.94
CA LEU A 47 10.02 -5.42 5.11
C LEU A 47 11.36 -6.08 4.74
N PHE A 48 11.41 -6.79 3.60
CA PHE A 48 12.54 -7.59 3.17
C PHE A 48 13.52 -6.84 2.26
N ILE A 49 13.11 -5.71 1.69
CA ILE A 49 13.92 -4.89 0.78
C ILE A 49 15.15 -4.29 1.50
N PRO A 50 15.02 -3.70 2.70
CA PRO A 50 16.16 -3.13 3.43
C PRO A 50 17.34 -4.09 3.64
N PHE A 51 17.04 -5.38 3.73
CA PHE A 51 18.01 -6.43 4.02
C PHE A 51 18.47 -7.18 2.75
N GLY A 52 18.04 -6.74 1.56
CA GLY A 52 18.41 -7.33 0.27
C GLY A 52 17.80 -8.71 0.00
N VAL A 53 16.83 -9.16 0.80
CA VAL A 53 16.16 -10.45 0.63
C VAL A 53 15.22 -10.38 -0.57
N TYR A 54 14.49 -9.27 -0.72
CA TYR A 54 13.66 -8.98 -1.90
C TYR A 54 14.25 -7.83 -2.70
N ARG A 55 14.12 -7.91 -4.03
CA ARG A 55 14.42 -6.80 -4.93
C ARG A 55 13.17 -5.94 -5.14
N PRO A 56 13.32 -4.67 -5.54
CA PRO A 56 12.17 -3.80 -5.80
C PRO A 56 11.22 -4.39 -6.86
N SER A 57 11.77 -5.03 -7.90
CA SER A 57 10.96 -5.69 -8.94
C SER A 57 10.17 -6.91 -8.47
N ASP A 58 10.48 -7.46 -7.29
CA ASP A 58 9.76 -8.62 -6.75
C ASP A 58 8.43 -8.21 -6.10
N VAL A 59 8.26 -6.91 -5.77
CA VAL A 59 7.06 -6.39 -5.09
C VAL A 59 6.22 -5.43 -5.93
N VAL A 60 6.68 -5.09 -7.13
CA VAL A 60 6.03 -4.13 -8.04
C VAL A 60 5.38 -4.86 -9.20
N LYS A 61 4.11 -4.58 -9.43
CA LYS A 61 3.31 -5.09 -10.55
C LYS A 61 2.42 -3.98 -11.09
N THR A 62 1.84 -4.15 -12.26
CA THR A 62 0.82 -3.22 -12.76
C THR A 62 -0.56 -3.61 -12.24
N THR A 63 -1.36 -2.64 -11.80
CA THR A 63 -2.71 -2.86 -11.26
C THR A 63 -3.60 -3.65 -12.22
N ARG A 64 -3.46 -3.38 -13.53
CA ARG A 64 -4.21 -4.06 -14.59
C ARG A 64 -3.99 -5.58 -14.62
N GLU A 65 -2.82 -6.09 -14.24
CA GLU A 65 -2.56 -7.54 -14.16
C GLU A 65 -3.49 -8.28 -13.18
N PHE A 66 -4.07 -7.56 -12.21
CA PHE A 66 -4.95 -8.13 -11.19
C PHE A 66 -6.42 -7.84 -11.41
N VAL A 67 -6.80 -7.10 -12.46
CA VAL A 67 -8.20 -6.80 -12.76
C VAL A 67 -8.70 -7.78 -13.83
N PRO A 68 -9.71 -8.62 -13.54
CA PRO A 68 -10.20 -9.61 -14.48
C PRO A 68 -10.94 -8.94 -15.65
N GLN A 69 -11.01 -9.64 -16.79
CA GLN A 69 -11.80 -9.18 -17.94
C GLN A 69 -13.28 -8.96 -17.56
N GLY A 70 -13.88 -7.92 -18.12
CA GLY A 70 -15.28 -7.54 -17.81
C GLY A 70 -15.44 -6.74 -16.52
N VAL A 71 -14.33 -6.23 -15.96
CA VAL A 71 -14.31 -5.21 -14.91
C VAL A 71 -13.68 -3.94 -15.49
N ASP A 72 -14.35 -2.81 -15.31
CA ASP A 72 -13.86 -1.52 -15.75
C ASP A 72 -12.87 -0.98 -14.70
N LEU A 73 -11.60 -0.80 -15.10
CA LEU A 73 -10.59 -0.13 -14.26
C LEU A 73 -10.52 1.35 -14.65
N ILE A 74 -10.77 2.23 -13.68
CA ILE A 74 -10.62 3.68 -13.84
C ILE A 74 -9.40 4.13 -13.04
N THR A 75 -8.43 4.73 -13.73
CA THR A 75 -7.28 5.37 -13.10
C THR A 75 -7.66 6.81 -12.72
N SER A 76 -8.09 7.03 -11.48
CA SER A 76 -8.45 8.35 -10.96
C SER A 76 -8.43 8.38 -9.43
N GLY A 77 -8.25 9.57 -8.86
CA GLY A 77 -8.43 9.79 -7.44
C GLY A 77 -9.92 9.76 -7.07
N ILE A 78 -10.19 9.36 -5.84
CA ILE A 78 -11.54 9.39 -5.26
C ILE A 78 -11.65 10.67 -4.44
N GLU A 79 -12.58 11.55 -4.79
CA GLU A 79 -12.75 12.83 -4.11
C GLU A 79 -13.77 12.72 -2.98
N VAL A 80 -14.96 12.18 -3.26
CA VAL A 80 -16.02 12.07 -2.25
C VAL A 80 -16.95 10.90 -2.52
N VAL A 81 -17.47 10.33 -1.44
CA VAL A 81 -18.61 9.40 -1.47
C VAL A 81 -19.84 10.14 -0.99
N GLU A 82 -20.90 10.14 -1.80
CA GLU A 82 -22.19 10.77 -1.52
C GLU A 82 -23.24 9.68 -1.27
N PRO A 83 -23.33 9.14 -0.05
CA PRO A 83 -24.15 7.96 0.25
C PRO A 83 -25.64 8.21 0.02
N GLU A 84 -26.13 9.41 0.34
CA GLU A 84 -27.55 9.79 0.15
C GLU A 84 -27.98 9.80 -1.32
N ALA A 85 -27.03 10.01 -2.25
CA ALA A 85 -27.26 10.03 -3.68
C ALA A 85 -26.79 8.74 -4.39
N ASN A 86 -26.18 7.81 -3.65
CA ASN A 86 -25.46 6.65 -4.18
C ASN A 86 -24.46 6.99 -5.28
N LYS A 87 -23.61 8.00 -5.03
CA LYS A 87 -22.61 8.50 -5.99
C LYS A 87 -21.21 8.56 -5.40
N VAL A 88 -20.22 8.47 -6.28
CA VAL A 88 -18.82 8.77 -5.99
C VAL A 88 -18.34 9.79 -6.99
N ARG A 89 -17.78 10.92 -6.51
CA ARG A 89 -17.08 11.87 -7.37
C ARG A 89 -15.61 11.53 -7.42
N LEU A 90 -15.05 11.61 -8.61
CA LEU A 90 -13.66 11.36 -8.90
C LEU A 90 -12.92 12.68 -9.14
N THR A 91 -11.62 12.69 -8.88
CA THR A 91 -10.79 13.90 -9.02
C THR A 91 -10.63 14.36 -10.48
N ASN A 92 -10.91 13.48 -11.45
CA ASN A 92 -10.94 13.83 -12.87
C ASN A 92 -12.24 14.52 -13.30
N GLY A 93 -13.20 14.74 -12.40
CA GLY A 93 -14.50 15.34 -12.66
C GLY A 93 -15.61 14.35 -13.00
N ASP A 94 -15.30 13.05 -13.14
CA ASP A 94 -16.32 12.03 -13.37
C ASP A 94 -17.14 11.76 -12.11
N THR A 95 -18.36 11.26 -12.31
CA THR A 95 -19.23 10.81 -11.22
C THR A 95 -19.72 9.40 -11.53
N LEU A 96 -19.57 8.50 -10.57
CA LEU A 96 -20.00 7.11 -10.66
C LEU A 96 -21.25 6.91 -9.80
N ASP A 97 -22.37 6.51 -10.41
CA ASP A 97 -23.49 5.96 -9.63
C ASP A 97 -23.20 4.51 -9.23
N TYR A 98 -23.71 4.08 -8.09
CA TYR A 98 -23.64 2.69 -7.66
C TYR A 98 -24.96 2.18 -7.11
N ASP A 99 -25.21 0.88 -7.25
CA ASP A 99 -26.20 0.16 -6.43
C ASP A 99 -25.52 -0.47 -5.21
N TYR A 100 -24.25 -0.83 -5.36
CA TYR A 100 -23.40 -1.39 -4.30
C TYR A 100 -22.03 -0.74 -4.33
N LEU A 101 -21.54 -0.35 -3.15
CA LEU A 101 -20.22 0.25 -2.97
C LEU A 101 -19.37 -0.62 -2.05
N VAL A 102 -18.14 -0.88 -2.47
CA VAL A 102 -17.10 -1.49 -1.63
C VAL A 102 -15.99 -0.48 -1.42
N ILE A 103 -15.71 -0.15 -0.16
CA ILE A 103 -14.59 0.73 0.21
C ILE A 103 -13.40 -0.13 0.61
N ALA A 104 -12.35 -0.10 -0.20
CA ALA A 104 -11.12 -0.88 -0.07
C ALA A 104 -9.87 0.01 -0.23
N THR A 105 -9.96 1.28 0.21
CA THR A 105 -8.96 2.33 0.03
C THR A 105 -7.68 2.18 0.87
N GLY A 106 -7.66 1.23 1.80
CA GLY A 106 -6.47 0.92 2.60
C GLY A 106 -6.08 2.04 3.58
N THR A 107 -4.79 2.15 3.87
CA THR A 107 -4.20 3.15 4.75
C THR A 107 -2.84 3.61 4.23
N HIS A 108 -2.43 4.82 4.58
CA HIS A 108 -1.11 5.38 4.34
C HIS A 108 -0.53 5.94 5.65
N PRO A 109 0.81 5.94 5.83
CA PRO A 109 1.43 6.60 6.97
C PRO A 109 1.44 8.12 6.76
N GLU A 110 1.26 8.88 7.84
CA GLU A 110 1.34 10.35 7.88
C GLU A 110 2.45 10.78 8.87
N PRO A 111 3.73 10.79 8.45
CA PRO A 111 4.84 11.12 9.33
C PRO A 111 4.82 12.56 9.87
N ASP A 112 4.25 13.48 9.12
CA ASP A 112 4.11 14.90 9.46
C ASP A 112 3.10 15.15 10.60
N GLU A 113 2.21 14.21 10.89
CA GLU A 113 1.33 14.27 12.07
C GLU A 113 2.09 14.03 13.38
N THR A 114 3.33 13.52 13.33
CA THR A 114 4.19 13.41 14.52
C THR A 114 5.09 14.65 14.66
N PRO A 115 4.93 15.45 15.73
CA PRO A 115 5.78 16.61 15.97
C PRO A 115 7.27 16.24 16.01
N GLY A 116 8.08 16.93 15.20
CA GLY A 116 9.53 16.73 15.14
C GLY A 116 10.00 15.60 14.22
N LEU A 117 9.11 14.73 13.72
CA LEU A 117 9.53 13.55 12.95
C LEU A 117 10.12 13.93 11.58
N THR A 118 9.54 14.94 10.95
CA THR A 118 9.95 15.43 9.62
C THR A 118 10.94 16.60 9.67
N ASP A 119 11.36 17.07 10.86
CA ASP A 119 12.06 18.34 11.07
C ASP A 119 13.58 18.31 10.76
N GLY A 120 14.01 17.41 9.87
CA GLY A 120 15.34 17.46 9.28
C GLY A 120 16.09 16.13 9.19
N GLU A 121 15.75 15.17 10.05
CA GLU A 121 16.39 13.84 10.09
C GLU A 121 15.62 12.75 9.32
N TRP A 122 14.42 13.10 8.83
CA TRP A 122 13.62 12.25 7.96
C TRP A 122 14.39 11.86 6.70
N ARG A 123 14.42 10.55 6.41
CA ARG A 123 15.21 9.91 5.35
C ARG A 123 16.73 10.07 5.46
N LYS A 124 17.26 10.64 6.55
CA LYS A 124 18.72 10.70 6.82
C LYS A 124 19.13 9.68 7.88
N SER A 125 18.59 9.84 9.08
CA SER A 125 18.76 8.93 10.21
C SER A 125 17.45 8.30 10.66
N ILE A 126 16.31 8.92 10.34
CA ILE A 126 14.97 8.39 10.60
C ILE A 126 14.39 7.81 9.31
N HIS A 127 13.94 6.58 9.36
CA HIS A 127 13.40 5.84 8.22
C HIS A 127 12.18 5.02 8.62
N GLU A 128 11.32 4.74 7.65
CA GLU A 128 10.20 3.79 7.77
C GLU A 128 10.21 2.83 6.58
N PHE A 129 9.52 1.69 6.71
CA PHE A 129 9.47 0.62 5.70
C PHE A 129 8.03 0.25 5.30
N TYR A 130 7.04 1.09 5.62
CA TYR A 130 5.62 0.93 5.27
C TYR A 130 5.26 1.49 3.89
N THR A 131 6.12 2.33 3.32
CA THR A 131 6.04 2.80 1.93
C THR A 131 7.15 2.19 1.07
N PHE A 132 6.93 2.12 -0.24
CA PHE A 132 7.95 1.67 -1.18
C PHE A 132 9.20 2.56 -1.12
N ASP A 133 9.02 3.88 -1.21
CA ASP A 133 10.11 4.85 -1.14
C ASP A 133 10.87 4.76 0.18
N GLY A 134 10.17 4.48 1.27
CA GLY A 134 10.81 4.31 2.56
C GLY A 134 11.65 3.06 2.68
N ALA A 135 11.11 1.93 2.24
CA ALA A 135 11.87 0.69 2.19
C ALA A 135 13.13 0.84 1.31
N MET A 136 13.02 1.55 0.19
CA MET A 136 14.15 1.86 -0.69
C MET A 136 15.19 2.77 -0.03
N ALA A 137 14.75 3.87 0.60
CA ALA A 137 15.64 4.79 1.30
C ALA A 137 16.37 4.10 2.47
N LEU A 138 15.66 3.24 3.20
CA LEU A 138 16.23 2.46 4.28
C LEU A 138 17.23 1.42 3.76
N ALA A 139 16.95 0.75 2.65
CA ALA A 139 17.90 -0.17 2.01
C ALA A 139 19.22 0.53 1.66
N GLU A 140 19.15 1.71 1.05
CA GLU A 140 20.36 2.49 0.73
C GLU A 140 21.10 2.94 1.99
N LYS A 141 20.37 3.33 3.04
CA LYS A 141 20.97 3.66 4.34
C LYS A 141 21.71 2.45 4.93
N LEU A 142 21.10 1.27 4.97
CA LEU A 142 21.69 0.07 5.56
C LEU A 142 22.86 -0.51 4.73
N ARG A 143 22.95 -0.15 3.45
CA ARG A 143 24.09 -0.52 2.59
C ARG A 143 25.37 0.20 3.00
N THR A 144 25.27 1.46 3.43
CA THR A 144 26.39 2.34 3.74
C THR A 144 26.54 2.62 5.24
N TRP A 145 25.66 2.08 6.08
CA TRP A 145 25.72 2.26 7.52
C TRP A 145 26.97 1.58 8.10
N GLU A 146 27.69 2.29 8.96
CA GLU A 146 28.94 1.83 9.59
C GLU A 146 28.71 1.27 11.01
N GLY A 147 27.46 1.20 11.45
CA GLY A 147 27.07 0.74 12.78
C GLY A 147 26.72 1.87 13.74
N GLY A 148 26.43 1.50 14.98
CA GLY A 148 25.94 2.40 16.04
C GLY A 148 24.61 1.95 16.63
N ARG A 149 23.88 2.88 17.25
CA ARG A 149 22.60 2.57 17.88
C ARG A 149 21.45 2.59 16.87
N MET A 150 20.83 1.44 16.65
CA MET A 150 19.54 1.34 15.96
C MET A 150 18.40 1.29 16.97
N VAL A 151 17.33 2.03 16.71
CA VAL A 151 16.10 2.02 17.51
C VAL A 151 14.93 1.77 16.57
N THR A 152 14.19 0.68 16.80
CA THR A 152 12.88 0.46 16.18
C THR A 152 11.83 1.08 17.08
N ASN A 153 11.03 2.02 16.54
CA ASN A 153 9.97 2.67 17.29
C ASN A 153 8.60 2.43 16.63
N ILE A 154 7.57 2.28 17.47
CA ILE A 154 6.17 2.31 17.05
C ILE A 154 5.62 3.66 17.47
N MET A 155 5.26 4.49 16.49
CA MET A 155 4.83 5.88 16.75
C MET A 155 3.44 5.93 17.39
N GLU A 156 2.44 5.38 16.70
CA GLU A 156 1.04 5.46 17.09
C GLU A 156 0.26 4.22 16.61
N MET A 157 -0.85 3.92 17.28
CA MET A 157 -1.82 2.91 16.90
C MET A 157 -3.13 3.58 16.47
N PRO A 158 -3.81 3.10 15.41
CA PRO A 158 -3.52 1.88 14.65
C PRO A 158 -2.53 2.10 13.48
N PHE A 159 -1.74 1.07 13.17
CA PHE A 159 -0.95 0.98 11.94
C PHE A 159 -1.15 -0.38 11.27
N LYS A 160 -0.84 -0.49 9.98
CA LYS A 160 -0.99 -1.75 9.22
C LYS A 160 0.13 -2.73 9.59
N CYS A 161 -0.19 -4.03 9.66
CA CYS A 161 0.76 -5.10 9.99
C CYS A 161 1.44 -4.93 11.36
N PRO A 162 0.72 -5.11 12.49
CA PRO A 162 1.25 -4.84 13.83
C PRO A 162 2.48 -5.66 14.23
N VAL A 163 2.74 -6.77 13.52
CA VAL A 163 3.90 -7.64 13.76
C VAL A 163 5.18 -7.12 13.07
N ALA A 164 5.06 -6.28 12.03
CA ALA A 164 6.18 -5.89 11.19
C ALA A 164 7.34 -5.19 11.94
N PRO A 165 7.12 -4.36 12.98
CA PRO A 165 8.23 -3.79 13.77
C PRO A 165 9.04 -4.86 14.53
N LEU A 166 8.39 -5.93 15.01
CA LEU A 166 9.07 -7.04 15.67
C LEU A 166 9.86 -7.86 14.65
N GLU A 167 9.24 -8.18 13.51
CA GLU A 167 9.91 -8.90 12.42
C GLU A 167 11.11 -8.11 11.90
N PHE A 168 10.98 -6.78 11.74
CA PHE A 168 12.08 -5.89 11.35
C PHE A 168 13.24 -5.99 12.34
N THR A 169 12.95 -5.99 13.64
CA THR A 169 13.99 -6.05 14.68
C THR A 169 14.75 -7.37 14.60
N PHE A 170 14.06 -8.50 14.37
CA PHE A 170 14.72 -9.80 14.20
C PHE A 170 15.51 -9.90 12.89
N LEU A 171 14.98 -9.34 11.79
CA LEU A 171 15.70 -9.28 10.52
C LEU A 171 16.94 -8.40 10.60
N ALA A 172 16.88 -7.28 11.31
CA ALA A 172 18.01 -6.41 11.56
C ALA A 172 19.10 -7.13 12.38
N ASP A 173 18.73 -7.82 13.45
CA ASP A 173 19.67 -8.63 14.26
C ASP A 173 20.38 -9.67 13.39
N TRP A 174 19.62 -10.46 12.62
CA TRP A 174 20.17 -11.42 11.66
C TRP A 174 21.10 -10.75 10.64
N PHE A 175 20.65 -9.69 9.97
CA PHE A 175 21.40 -9.01 8.93
C PHE A 175 22.74 -8.45 9.42
N PHE A 176 22.77 -7.83 10.60
CA PHE A 176 24.01 -7.31 11.18
C PHE A 176 24.90 -8.39 11.76
N HIS A 177 24.34 -9.51 12.23
CA HIS A 177 25.12 -10.69 12.58
C HIS A 177 25.87 -11.21 11.35
N GLU A 178 25.18 -11.43 10.23
CA GLU A 178 25.79 -11.92 8.98
C GLU A 178 26.85 -10.95 8.42
N LYS A 179 26.69 -9.64 8.66
CA LYS A 179 27.69 -8.63 8.29
C LYS A 179 28.87 -8.51 9.27
N GLY A 180 28.85 -9.20 10.41
CA GLY A 180 29.86 -9.05 11.46
C GLY A 180 29.85 -7.66 12.13
N MET A 181 28.67 -7.02 12.17
CA MET A 181 28.47 -5.65 12.69
C MET A 181 27.57 -5.62 13.93
N ARG A 182 27.22 -6.79 14.49
CA ARG A 182 26.24 -6.89 15.58
C ARG A 182 26.81 -6.46 16.93
N ASP A 183 28.08 -6.74 17.18
CA ASP A 183 28.81 -6.48 18.44
C ASP A 183 29.76 -5.28 18.29
#